data_AF-A0A959LKQ1-F1
#
_entry.id   AF-A0A959LKQ1-F1
#
_cell.length_a   1.000
_cell.length_b   1.000
_cell.length_c   1.000
_cell.angle_alpha   90.00
_cell.angle_beta   90.00
_cell.angle_gamma   90.00
#
_symmetry.space_group_name_H-M   'P 1'
#
loop_
_entity.id
_entity.type
_entity.pdbx_description
1 polymer ?
#
loop_
_entity_poly.entity_id
_entity_poly.type
_entity_poly.pdbx_seq_one_letter_code
_entity_poly.pdbx_strand_id
1 'polypeptide(L)'
;MKEARVTKLSRHHNRANKLKKAEIKAAPIDRNDIDIAIIDIVLKALYYNSHIDTLNVETDIYKNANIKIPYVESERLWEVMINSGLVNPVAGFGNAGKLKLSRTGYQLMAQFGGYKEYMEAMKNSNAQGTVPQIIIETPGAEEEEDNDCKELTDEKK
;
A
#
# COMPACT_ATOMS: atom_id res chain seq x y z
N MET A 1 -45.58 -71.97 29.62
CA MET A 1 -44.22 -71.86 29.04
C MET A 1 -44.26 -70.83 27.92
N LYS A 2 -43.27 -69.92 27.93
CA LYS A 2 -42.85 -68.97 26.88
C LYS A 2 -43.63 -67.65 26.76
N GLU A 3 -42.98 -66.64 27.33
CA GLU A 3 -43.12 -65.21 27.07
C GLU A 3 -42.87 -64.87 25.59
N ALA A 4 -43.53 -63.81 25.09
CA ALA A 4 -43.07 -63.07 23.92
C ALA A 4 -43.32 -61.57 24.14
N ARG A 5 -42.29 -60.89 24.65
CA ARG A 5 -42.16 -59.43 24.59
C ARG A 5 -41.95 -59.02 23.15
N VAL A 6 -42.80 -58.15 22.61
CA VAL A 6 -42.49 -57.38 21.40
C VAL A 6 -42.66 -55.91 21.72
N THR A 7 -41.55 -55.32 22.17
CA THR A 7 -41.28 -53.89 22.18
C THR A 7 -41.32 -53.36 20.74
N LYS A 8 -42.22 -52.43 20.44
CA LYS A 8 -42.08 -51.57 19.24
C LYS A 8 -41.79 -50.15 19.69
N LEU A 9 -40.59 -49.71 19.28
CA LEU A 9 -39.93 -48.47 19.61
C LEU A 9 -40.77 -47.22 19.32
N SER A 10 -40.71 -46.31 20.28
CA SER A 10 -41.06 -44.89 20.17
C SER A 10 -40.38 -44.25 18.96
N ARG A 11 -41.17 -43.66 18.05
CA ARG A 11 -40.69 -42.81 16.96
C ARG A 11 -40.40 -41.44 17.54
N HIS A 12 -39.17 -41.24 17.97
CA HIS A 12 -38.72 -39.94 18.45
C HIS A 12 -37.38 -39.58 17.83
N HIS A 13 -37.36 -38.36 17.28
CA HIS A 13 -36.21 -37.53 16.93
C HIS A 13 -35.40 -37.91 15.69
N ASN A 14 -35.67 -37.19 14.61
CA ASN A 14 -34.59 -36.58 13.82
C ASN A 14 -35.13 -35.30 13.17
N ARG A 15 -35.44 -34.30 14.00
CA ARG A 15 -35.58 -32.91 13.54
C ARG A 15 -34.17 -32.40 13.33
N ALA A 16 -33.56 -32.77 12.21
CA ALA A 16 -32.31 -32.19 11.75
C ALA A 16 -32.58 -30.69 11.54
N ASN A 17 -32.21 -29.88 12.53
CA ASN A 17 -32.14 -28.44 12.40
C ASN A 17 -31.07 -28.15 11.35
N LYS A 18 -31.49 -28.05 10.09
CA LYS A 18 -30.72 -27.38 9.03
C LYS A 18 -30.59 -25.92 9.45
N LEU A 19 -29.58 -25.64 10.27
CA LEU A 19 -29.04 -24.30 10.45
C LEU A 19 -28.67 -23.83 9.06
N LYS A 20 -29.53 -23.00 8.46
CA LYS A 20 -29.22 -22.27 7.24
C LYS A 20 -27.98 -21.45 7.58
N LYS A 21 -26.83 -21.83 7.03
CA LYS A 21 -25.63 -20.98 7.05
C LYS A 21 -26.08 -19.64 6.46
N ALA A 22 -26.22 -18.63 7.31
CA ALA A 22 -26.39 -17.27 6.85
C ALA A 22 -25.12 -16.95 6.05
N GLU A 23 -25.28 -16.81 4.74
CA GLU A 23 -24.22 -16.35 3.86
C GLU A 23 -24.01 -14.87 4.19
N ILE A 24 -23.06 -14.61 5.08
CA ILE A 24 -22.66 -13.25 5.42
C ILE A 24 -21.99 -12.71 4.16
N LYS A 25 -22.73 -11.95 3.36
CA LYS A 25 -22.14 -11.14 2.28
C LYS A 25 -21.21 -10.15 2.96
N ALA A 26 -19.91 -10.34 2.77
CA ALA A 26 -18.91 -9.39 3.22
C ALA A 26 -19.32 -8.01 2.68
N ALA A 27 -19.38 -7.01 3.56
CA ALA A 27 -19.58 -5.64 3.13
C ALA A 27 -18.49 -5.28 2.10
N PRO A 28 -18.82 -4.52 1.04
CA PRO A 28 -17.81 -4.06 0.11
C PRO A 28 -16.79 -3.23 0.91
N ILE A 29 -15.56 -3.72 0.97
CA ILE A 29 -14.44 -2.99 1.58
C ILE A 29 -14.24 -1.74 0.72
N ASP A 30 -14.16 -0.56 1.36
CA ASP A 30 -13.86 0.67 0.65
C ASP A 30 -12.47 0.57 0.03
N ARG A 31 -12.40 0.75 -1.29
CA ARG A 31 -11.16 0.67 -2.06
C ARG A 31 -10.14 1.70 -1.57
N ASN A 32 -10.61 2.87 -1.16
CA ASN A 32 -9.73 3.94 -0.67
C ASN A 32 -9.02 3.53 0.63
N ASP A 33 -9.69 2.79 1.51
CA ASP A 33 -9.10 2.31 2.76
C ASP A 33 -8.01 1.25 2.50
N ILE A 34 -8.20 0.42 1.45
CA ILE A 34 -7.17 -0.53 1.01
C ILE A 34 -5.93 0.21 0.50
N ASP A 35 -6.13 1.24 -0.33
CA ASP A 35 -5.03 2.03 -0.88
C ASP A 35 -4.23 2.73 0.22
N ILE A 36 -4.93 3.35 1.20
CA ILE A 36 -4.30 3.97 2.36
C ILE A 36 -3.46 2.93 3.13
N ALA A 37 -4.00 1.74 3.38
CA ALA A 37 -3.29 0.69 4.09
C ALA A 37 -2.05 0.20 3.33
N ILE A 38 -2.13 0.04 2.01
CA ILE A 38 -1.01 -0.41 1.19
C ILE A 38 0.10 0.65 1.15
N ILE A 39 -0.26 1.91 0.91
CA ILE A 39 0.70 3.03 0.89
C ILE A 39 1.38 3.15 2.24
N ASP A 40 0.63 3.04 3.34
CA ASP A 40 1.18 3.07 4.70
C ASP A 40 2.23 1.98 4.94
N ILE A 41 1.95 0.74 4.50
CA ILE A 41 2.90 -0.38 4.61
C ILE A 41 4.16 -0.11 3.79
N VAL A 42 4.02 0.43 2.58
CA VAL A 42 5.16 0.76 1.72
C VAL A 42 6.02 1.85 2.34
N LEU A 43 5.42 2.95 2.82
CA LEU A 43 6.17 4.03 3.46
C LEU A 43 6.87 3.58 4.74
N LYS A 44 6.20 2.78 5.58
CA LYS A 44 6.80 2.20 6.79
C LYS A 44 7.97 1.28 6.46
N ALA A 45 7.81 0.40 5.46
CA ALA A 45 8.88 -0.49 5.02
C ALA A 45 10.10 0.29 4.50
N LEU A 46 9.88 1.30 3.65
CA LEU A 46 10.96 2.15 3.14
C LEU A 46 11.64 2.96 4.25
N TYR A 47 10.87 3.52 5.18
CA TYR A 47 11.39 4.35 6.28
C TYR A 47 12.24 3.53 7.27
N TYR A 48 11.78 2.35 7.67
CA TYR A 48 12.53 1.48 8.59
C TYR A 48 13.76 0.83 7.94
N ASN A 49 13.76 0.69 6.61
CA ASN A 49 14.91 0.19 5.85
C ASN A 49 15.67 1.31 5.13
N SER A 50 15.67 2.53 5.70
CA SER A 50 16.34 3.69 5.10
C SER A 50 17.86 3.50 4.87
N HIS A 51 18.48 2.52 5.54
CA HIS A 51 19.89 2.16 5.34
C HIS A 51 20.18 1.41 4.02
N ILE A 52 19.17 0.83 3.36
CA ILE A 52 19.31 0.09 2.09
C ILE A 52 19.00 1.01 0.89
N ASP A 53 18.58 2.25 1.15
CA ASP A 53 18.15 3.32 0.23
C ASP A 53 16.96 2.98 -0.69
N THR A 54 16.78 1.72 -1.07
CA THR A 54 15.82 1.26 -2.07
C THR A 54 15.27 -0.11 -1.71
N LEU A 55 13.97 -0.33 -1.93
CA LEU A 55 13.33 -1.65 -1.77
C LEU A 55 12.49 -1.97 -3.01
N ASN A 56 12.49 -3.24 -3.42
CA ASN A 56 11.55 -3.73 -4.42
C ASN A 56 10.17 -3.95 -3.77
N VAL A 57 9.15 -3.34 -4.36
CA VAL A 57 7.79 -3.35 -3.81
C VAL A 57 7.20 -4.76 -3.75
N GLU A 58 7.40 -5.57 -4.79
CA GLU A 58 6.80 -6.89 -4.85
C GLU A 58 7.55 -7.88 -3.95
N THR A 59 8.89 -7.91 -4.04
CA THR A 59 9.70 -8.94 -3.37
C THR A 59 10.04 -8.61 -1.93
N ASP A 60 10.26 -7.32 -1.61
CA ASP A 60 10.81 -6.92 -0.32
C ASP A 60 9.73 -6.33 0.59
N ILE A 61 8.64 -5.83 0.02
CA ILE A 61 7.53 -5.24 0.80
C ILE A 61 6.31 -6.17 0.80
N TYR A 62 5.65 -6.37 -0.35
CA TYR A 62 4.39 -7.12 -0.41
C TYR A 62 4.56 -8.56 0.03
N LYS A 63 5.59 -9.25 -0.45
CA LYS A 63 5.88 -10.63 -0.05
C LYS A 63 6.15 -10.78 1.44
N ASN A 64 6.89 -9.85 2.04
CA ASN A 64 7.19 -9.85 3.48
C ASN A 64 5.97 -9.51 4.34
N ALA A 65 5.05 -8.70 3.82
CA ALA A 65 3.77 -8.41 4.44
C ALA A 65 2.68 -9.48 4.16
N ASN A 66 3.01 -10.54 3.42
CA ASN A 66 2.06 -11.58 2.96
C ASN A 66 0.86 -11.00 2.18
N ILE A 67 1.10 -9.93 1.43
CA ILE A 67 0.13 -9.23 0.60
C ILE A 67 0.16 -9.84 -0.80
N LYS A 68 -1.01 -10.19 -1.32
CA LYS A 68 -1.18 -10.66 -2.70
C LYS A 68 -2.09 -9.69 -3.43
N ILE A 69 -1.52 -8.95 -4.37
CA ILE A 69 -2.22 -7.96 -5.19
C ILE A 69 -2.23 -8.47 -6.64
N PRO A 70 -3.39 -8.47 -7.32
CA PRO A 70 -3.44 -8.75 -8.76
C PRO A 70 -2.63 -7.73 -9.55
N TYR A 71 -1.99 -8.16 -10.63
CA TYR A 71 -1.11 -7.30 -11.45
C TYR A 71 -1.74 -5.95 -11.86
N VAL A 72 -3.01 -5.96 -12.28
CA VAL A 72 -3.72 -4.72 -12.65
C VAL A 72 -3.83 -3.73 -11.48
N GLU A 73 -4.02 -4.24 -10.26
CA GLU A 73 -4.06 -3.38 -9.07
C GLU A 73 -2.66 -2.95 -8.63
N SER A 74 -1.62 -3.78 -8.85
CA SER A 74 -0.24 -3.38 -8.49
C SER A 74 0.27 -2.26 -9.38
N GLU A 75 -0.01 -2.29 -10.69
CA GLU A 75 0.31 -1.18 -11.60
C GLU A 75 -0.42 0.11 -11.22
N ARG A 76 -1.71 0.01 -10.90
CA ARG A 76 -2.48 1.18 -10.44
C ARG A 76 -1.92 1.75 -9.13
N LEU A 77 -1.64 0.90 -8.15
CA LEU A 77 -1.08 1.33 -6.86
C LEU A 77 0.31 1.96 -7.05
N TRP A 78 1.10 1.42 -7.97
CA TRP A 78 2.38 1.99 -8.37
C TRP A 78 2.22 3.43 -8.88
N GLU A 79 1.30 3.67 -9.81
CA GLU A 79 1.01 5.02 -10.31
C GLU A 79 0.54 5.96 -9.19
N VAL A 80 -0.37 5.51 -8.33
CA VAL A 80 -0.86 6.31 -7.19
C VAL A 80 0.29 6.69 -6.27
N MET A 81 1.18 5.76 -5.95
CA MET A 81 2.32 6.01 -5.08
C MET A 81 3.28 7.02 -5.69
N ILE A 82 3.63 6.90 -6.98
CA ILE A 82 4.54 7.84 -7.65
C ILE A 82 3.89 9.23 -7.72
N ASN A 83 2.63 9.31 -8.14
CA ASN A 83 1.92 10.57 -8.29
C ASN A 83 1.67 11.29 -6.95
N SER A 84 1.70 10.57 -5.83
CA SER A 84 1.61 11.18 -4.49
C SER A 84 2.83 12.04 -4.13
N GLY A 85 3.97 11.83 -4.81
CA GLY A 85 5.23 12.49 -4.48
C GLY A 85 5.88 12.03 -3.18
N LEU A 86 5.33 11.02 -2.48
CA LEU A 86 5.88 10.48 -1.22
C LEU A 86 7.03 9.49 -1.45
N VAL A 87 7.09 8.91 -2.65
CA VAL A 87 8.13 7.96 -3.08
C VAL A 87 8.61 8.31 -4.48
N ASN A 88 9.83 7.89 -4.79
CA ASN A 88 10.43 8.03 -6.11
C ASN A 88 10.81 6.66 -6.66
N PRO A 89 10.53 6.38 -7.95
CA PRO A 89 11.07 5.20 -8.61
C PRO A 89 12.60 5.33 -8.73
N VAL A 90 13.28 4.19 -8.65
CA VAL A 90 14.75 4.15 -8.83
C VAL A 90 15.04 3.86 -10.29
N ALA A 91 15.67 4.82 -10.97
CA ALA A 91 16.07 4.66 -12.36
C ALA A 91 17.30 3.73 -12.51
N GLY A 92 17.45 3.14 -13.71
CA GLY A 92 18.61 2.33 -14.08
C GLY A 92 18.34 0.84 -14.27
N PHE A 93 19.30 0.15 -14.89
CA PHE A 93 19.22 -1.28 -15.17
C PHE A 93 19.18 -2.10 -13.87
N GLY A 94 18.24 -3.04 -13.76
CA GLY A 94 18.07 -3.89 -12.58
C GLY A 94 17.32 -3.26 -11.39
N ASN A 95 16.77 -2.05 -11.57
CA ASN A 95 16.00 -1.34 -10.53
C ASN A 95 14.49 -1.37 -10.75
N ALA A 96 13.99 -2.22 -11.65
CA ALA A 96 12.57 -2.39 -11.89
C ALA A 96 11.83 -2.75 -10.59
N GLY A 97 10.71 -2.05 -10.34
CA GLY A 97 9.88 -2.24 -9.16
C GLY A 97 10.50 -1.72 -7.85
N LYS A 98 11.66 -1.05 -7.89
CA LYS A 98 12.28 -0.46 -6.71
C LYS A 98 11.80 0.97 -6.47
N LEU A 99 11.49 1.26 -5.22
CA LEU A 99 11.14 2.58 -4.73
C LEU A 99 12.15 3.04 -3.69
N LYS A 100 12.31 4.35 -3.59
CA LYS A 100 12.94 5.05 -2.47
C LYS A 100 11.99 6.10 -1.92
N LEU A 101 12.14 6.43 -0.64
CA LEU A 101 11.35 7.50 -0.03
C LEU A 101 11.78 8.86 -0.61
N SER A 102 10.82 9.75 -0.88
CA SER A 102 11.13 11.14 -1.25
C SER A 102 11.42 11.98 0.00
N ARG A 103 11.93 13.21 -0.17
CA ARG A 103 12.09 14.15 0.94
C ARG A 103 10.75 14.38 1.67
N THR A 104 9.68 14.60 0.91
CA THR A 104 8.33 14.79 1.45
C THR A 104 7.83 13.53 2.17
N GLY A 105 8.12 12.34 1.63
CA GLY A 105 7.84 11.08 2.29
C GLY A 105 8.56 10.96 3.64
N TYR A 106 9.85 11.35 3.71
CA TYR A 106 10.61 11.36 4.96
C TYR A 106 10.01 12.32 5.99
N GLN A 107 9.63 13.52 5.57
CA GLN A 107 9.00 14.51 6.45
C GLN A 107 7.66 14.02 6.99
N LEU A 108 6.82 13.45 6.11
CA LEU A 108 5.53 12.88 6.51
C LEU A 108 5.72 11.76 7.54
N MET A 109 6.65 10.84 7.29
CA MET A 109 6.94 9.74 8.21
C MET A 109 7.51 10.22 9.54
N ALA A 110 8.39 11.23 9.53
CA ALA A 110 8.95 11.81 10.74
C ALA A 110 7.90 12.55 11.59
N GLN A 111 6.91 13.19 10.95
CA GLN A 111 5.89 13.96 11.63
C GLN A 111 4.71 13.11 12.13
N PHE A 112 4.24 12.16 11.32
CA PHE A 112 3.01 11.41 11.59
C PHE A 112 3.24 9.92 11.89
N GLY A 113 4.40 9.37 11.53
CA GLY A 113 4.72 7.94 11.71
C GLY A 113 4.09 7.01 10.67
N GLY A 114 3.24 7.52 9.77
CA GLY A 114 2.59 6.74 8.73
C GLY A 114 1.63 7.56 7.88
N TYR A 115 1.24 6.99 6.73
CA TYR A 115 0.31 7.62 5.80
C TYR A 115 -1.11 7.62 6.36
N LYS A 116 -1.50 6.57 7.08
CA LYS A 116 -2.83 6.48 7.67
C LYS A 116 -3.04 7.57 8.72
N GLU A 117 -2.07 7.75 9.59
CA GLU A 117 -2.06 8.76 10.65
C GLU A 117 -2.09 10.18 10.06
N TYR A 118 -1.36 10.41 8.96
CA TYR A 118 -1.43 11.65 8.20
C TYR A 118 -2.84 11.91 7.64
N MET A 119 -3.48 10.92 7.03
CA MET A 119 -4.83 11.06 6.48
C MET A 119 -5.88 11.30 7.57
N GLU A 120 -5.74 10.67 8.74
CA GLU A 120 -6.60 10.92 9.89
C GLU A 120 -6.40 12.34 10.45
N ALA A 121 -5.14 12.80 10.58
CA ALA A 121 -4.83 14.16 10.99
C ALA A 121 -5.44 15.18 10.01
N MET A 122 -5.30 14.96 8.69
CA MET A 122 -5.88 15.85 7.68
C MET A 122 -7.41 15.90 7.73
N LYS A 123 -8.08 14.77 7.98
CA LYS A 123 -9.54 14.72 8.17
C LYS A 123 -9.97 15.53 9.39
N ASN A 124 -9.25 15.37 10.51
CA ASN A 124 -9.56 16.09 11.75
C ASN A 124 -9.26 17.60 11.65
N SER A 125 -8.19 17.95 10.96
CA SER A 125 -7.77 19.32 10.68
C SER A 125 -8.75 20.09 9.80
N ASN A 126 -9.33 19.45 8.79
CA ASN A 126 -10.40 20.05 8.00
C ASN A 126 -11.68 20.26 8.80
N ALA A 127 -11.93 19.46 9.85
CA ALA A 127 -13.05 19.68 10.75
C ALA A 127 -12.80 20.83 11.76
N GLN A 128 -11.55 21.23 11.99
CA GLN A 128 -11.15 22.21 13.01
C GLN A 128 -10.45 23.47 12.44
N GLY A 129 -10.32 23.59 11.12
CA GLY A 129 -9.79 24.80 10.45
C GLY A 129 -8.27 24.99 10.56
N THR A 130 -7.52 24.00 11.03
CA THR A 130 -6.06 24.05 11.18
C THR A 130 -5.39 22.95 10.37
N VAL A 131 -5.05 23.26 9.10
CA VAL A 131 -4.35 22.32 8.21
C VAL A 131 -2.87 22.22 8.62
N PRO A 132 -2.34 21.03 8.96
CA PRO A 132 -0.92 20.86 9.25
C PRO A 132 -0.14 21.02 7.95
N GLN A 133 0.64 22.09 7.88
CA GLN A 133 1.51 22.41 6.75
C GLN A 133 2.71 21.45 6.78
N ILE A 134 2.87 20.59 5.77
CA ILE A 134 4.18 19.96 5.51
C ILE A 134 5.03 21.04 4.85
N ILE A 135 6.12 21.45 5.50
CA ILE A 135 7.06 22.43 4.93
C ILE A 135 7.86 21.70 3.85
N ILE A 136 7.40 21.80 2.60
CA ILE A 136 8.18 21.37 1.43
C ILE A 136 9.30 22.40 1.27
N GLU A 137 10.46 22.13 1.87
CA GLU A 137 11.68 22.84 1.54
C GLU A 137 12.10 22.37 0.13
N THR A 138 11.75 23.14 -0.88
CA THR A 138 12.31 23.00 -2.23
C THR A 138 13.83 23.19 -2.12
N PRO A 139 14.67 22.17 -2.37
CA PRO A 139 16.09 22.44 -2.54
C PRO A 139 16.24 23.35 -3.76
N GLY A 140 17.11 24.35 -3.65
CA GLY A 140 17.31 25.43 -4.61
C GLY A 140 17.40 24.95 -6.05
N ALA A 141 16.76 25.70 -6.94
CA ALA A 141 17.03 25.66 -8.36
C ALA A 141 18.40 26.29 -8.63
N GLU A 142 19.47 25.52 -8.42
CA GLU A 142 20.83 25.89 -8.85
C GLU A 142 21.57 24.61 -9.26
N GLU A 143 21.19 24.05 -10.40
CA GLU A 143 22.13 23.34 -11.27
C GLU A 143 21.82 23.80 -12.70
N GLU A 144 22.36 24.97 -13.06
CA GLU A 144 22.66 25.26 -14.46
C GLU A 144 23.68 24.21 -14.91
N GLU A 145 23.19 23.10 -15.47
CA GLU A 145 24.00 22.27 -16.35
C GLU A 145 24.35 23.13 -17.57
N ASP A 146 25.52 23.77 -17.52
CA ASP A 146 26.22 24.28 -18.68
C ASP A 146 26.34 23.13 -19.69
N ASN A 147 25.42 23.15 -20.65
CA ASN A 147 25.34 22.22 -21.76
C ASN A 147 26.68 22.19 -22.51
N ASP A 148 27.43 21.11 -22.31
CA ASP A 148 28.66 20.77 -23.02
C ASP A 148 28.35 20.24 -24.45
N CYS A 149 27.51 20.98 -25.19
CA CYS A 149 27.27 20.76 -26.62
C CYS A 149 28.17 21.69 -27.43
N LYS A 150 29.49 21.45 -27.40
CA LYS A 150 30.36 21.86 -28.49
C LYS A 150 30.23 20.85 -29.63
N GLU A 151 29.39 21.21 -30.58
CA GLU A 151 29.26 20.63 -31.90
C GLU A 151 30.64 20.52 -32.58
N LEU A 152 31.19 19.30 -32.56
CA LEU A 152 32.24 18.87 -33.47
C LEU A 152 31.57 18.54 -34.81
N THR A 153 31.60 19.49 -35.74
CA THR A 153 31.46 19.16 -37.16
C THR A 153 32.71 19.60 -37.91
N ASP A 154 33.29 18.58 -38.53
CA ASP A 154 34.54 18.51 -39.26
C ASP A 154 34.64 19.37 -40.53
N GLU A 155 35.87 19.80 -40.77
CA GLU A 155 36.61 19.76 -42.05
C GLU A 155 36.20 20.55 -43.31
N LYS A 156 37.26 21.19 -43.85
CA LYS A 156 37.63 21.38 -45.26
C LYS A 156 36.88 22.44 -46.08
N LYS A 157 37.55 23.58 -46.28
CA LYS A 157 38.15 23.91 -47.59
C LYS A 157 39.27 24.93 -47.50
#